data_AF-A0A8K0NTZ1-F1
#
_entry.id   AF-A0A8K0NTZ1-F1
#
_cell.length_a   1.000
_cell.length_b   1.000
_cell.length_c   1.000
_cell.angle_alpha   90.00
_cell.angle_beta   90.00
_cell.angle_gamma   90.00
#
_symmetry.space_group_name_H-M   'P 1'
#
loop_
_entity.id
_entity.type
_entity.pdbx_description
1 polymer ?
#
loop_
_entity_poly.entity_id
_entity_poly.type
_entity_poly.pdbx_seq_one_letter_code
_entity_poly.pdbx_strand_id
1 'polypeptide(L)'
;MPRSNLAFYLHGILALPPFFNFFALSFNPDRLPRSQTGHILRNYAFLLLSTSVVTFVHLANQTLGIEQRVKDGRMALALSIYHVAPIWRAIARITGGEAVWTKEMGGPGVHLGTHLVVMAVLLKKGLMMD
;
A
#
# COMPACT_ATOMS: atom_id res chain seq x y z
N MET A 1 -8.81 -17.18 -18.83
CA MET A 1 -7.39 -16.85 -18.54
C MET A 1 -7.04 -17.39 -17.15
N PRO A 2 -5.86 -17.98 -16.94
CA PRO A 2 -5.46 -18.45 -15.61
C PRO A 2 -5.49 -17.28 -14.61
N ARG A 3 -6.01 -17.54 -13.40
CA ARG A 3 -6.14 -16.55 -12.33
C ARG A 3 -4.73 -16.11 -11.90
N SER A 4 -4.33 -14.92 -12.32
CA SER A 4 -3.03 -14.37 -11.92
C SER A 4 -3.13 -13.71 -10.55
N ASN A 5 -2.37 -14.24 -9.59
CA ASN A 5 -2.20 -13.64 -8.26
C ASN A 5 -1.12 -12.55 -8.23
N LEU A 6 -0.59 -12.17 -9.39
CA LEU A 6 0.48 -11.18 -9.53
C LEU A 6 0.20 -9.88 -8.76
N ALA A 7 -1.01 -9.35 -8.83
CA ALA A 7 -1.38 -8.11 -8.11
C ALA A 7 -1.18 -8.22 -6.59
N PHE A 8 -1.52 -9.38 -6.01
CA PHE A 8 -1.36 -9.63 -4.58
C PHE A 8 0.10 -9.89 -4.22
N TYR A 9 0.86 -10.59 -5.08
CA TYR A 9 2.30 -10.77 -4.87
C TYR A 9 3.07 -9.44 -4.93
N LEU A 10 2.75 -8.57 -5.91
CA LEU A 10 3.37 -7.26 -6.03
C LEU A 10 3.07 -6.38 -4.82
N HIS A 11 1.81 -6.37 -4.35
CA HIS A 11 1.45 -5.68 -3.11
C HIS A 11 2.22 -6.22 -1.90
N GLY A 12 2.26 -7.55 -1.74
CA GLY A 12 2.95 -8.20 -0.63
C GLY A 12 4.45 -7.87 -0.61
N ILE A 13 5.15 -8.03 -1.73
CA ILE A 13 6.59 -7.72 -1.84
C ILE A 13 6.87 -6.25 -1.53
N LEU A 14 6.04 -5.33 -2.05
CA LEU A 14 6.22 -3.89 -1.82
C LEU A 14 5.99 -3.50 -0.34
N ALA A 15 5.18 -4.26 0.40
CA ALA A 15 4.92 -4.02 1.81
C ALA A 15 6.03 -4.54 2.75
N LEU A 16 6.89 -5.46 2.30
CA LEU A 16 7.92 -6.07 3.15
C LEU A 16 9.00 -5.07 3.64
N PRO A 17 9.61 -4.21 2.79
CA PRO A 17 10.62 -3.27 3.25
C PRO A 17 10.15 -2.32 4.36
N PRO A 18 9.00 -1.61 4.22
CA PRO A 18 8.52 -0.75 5.30
C PRO A 18 8.11 -1.55 6.55
N PHE A 19 7.56 -2.75 6.39
CA PHE A 19 7.28 -3.64 7.51
C PHE A 19 8.54 -3.94 8.33
N PHE A 20 9.62 -4.42 7.69
CA PHE A 20 10.86 -4.74 8.40
C PHE A 20 11.52 -3.50 9.01
N ASN A 21 11.46 -2.36 8.32
CA ASN A 21 11.99 -1.12 8.84
C ASN A 21 11.26 -0.68 10.12
N PHE A 22 9.93 -0.66 10.12
CA PHE A 22 9.16 -0.30 11.32
C PHE A 22 9.28 -1.34 12.42
N PHE A 23 9.34 -2.63 12.07
CA PHE A 23 9.57 -3.70 13.03
C PHE A 23 10.92 -3.54 13.73
N ALA A 24 12.01 -3.31 12.99
CA ALA A 24 13.33 -3.05 13.58
C ALA A 24 13.36 -1.79 14.46
N LEU A 25 12.68 -0.71 14.02
CA LEU A 25 12.57 0.53 14.79
C LEU A 25 11.76 0.36 16.08
N SER A 26 10.80 -0.58 16.11
CA SER A 26 9.99 -0.84 17.32
C SER A 26 10.82 -1.38 18.50
N PHE A 27 11.94 -2.06 18.23
CA PHE A 27 12.86 -2.53 19.27
C PHE A 27 13.86 -1.46 19.74
N ASN A 28 13.96 -0.33 19.03
CA ASN A 28 14.90 0.74 19.34
C ASN A 28 14.23 2.12 19.18
N PRO A 29 13.18 2.42 19.98
CA PRO A 29 12.38 3.64 19.80
C PRO A 29 13.21 4.91 19.98
N ASP A 30 14.31 4.87 20.74
CA ASP A 30 15.21 6.02 20.94
C ASP A 30 15.96 6.45 19.67
N ARG A 31 16.00 5.58 18.65
CA ARG A 31 16.59 5.90 17.34
C ARG A 31 15.65 6.67 16.42
N LEU A 32 14.40 6.89 16.82
CA LEU A 32 13.43 7.65 16.03
C LEU A 32 13.66 9.16 16.23
N PRO A 33 14.07 9.89 15.19
CA PRO A 33 14.03 11.35 15.25
C PRO A 33 12.59 11.79 15.49
N ARG A 34 12.36 12.73 16.43
CA ARG A 34 11.00 13.25 16.73
C ARG A 34 10.26 13.76 15.49
N SER A 35 11.00 14.21 14.47
CA SER A 35 10.46 14.63 13.17
C SER A 35 9.86 13.47 12.34
N GLN A 36 10.26 12.22 12.58
CA GLN A 36 9.79 11.05 11.83
C GLN A 36 8.58 10.35 12.47
N THR A 37 8.35 10.52 13.77
CA THR A 37 7.24 9.88 14.50
C THR A 37 5.87 10.19 13.87
N GLY A 38 5.65 11.42 13.43
CA GLY A 38 4.40 11.82 12.76
C GLY A 38 4.16 11.10 11.43
N HIS A 39 5.22 10.82 10.66
CA HIS A 39 5.11 10.07 9.41
C HIS A 39 4.80 8.60 9.64
N ILE A 40 5.36 8.02 10.71
CA ILE A 40 5.09 6.65 11.14
C ILE A 40 3.64 6.51 11.58
N LEU A 41 3.15 7.39 12.46
CA LEU A 41 1.75 7.38 12.91
C LEU A 41 0.76 7.51 11.75
N ARG A 42 1.03 8.41 10.79
CA ARG A 42 0.20 8.54 9.58
C ARG A 42 0.21 7.26 8.74
N ASN A 43 1.37 6.61 8.58
CA ASN A 43 1.46 5.33 7.89
C ASN A 43 0.64 4.23 8.57
N TYR A 44 0.74 4.11 9.90
CA TYR A 44 -0.05 3.16 10.67
C TYR A 44 -1.56 3.44 10.59
N ALA A 45 -1.98 4.71 10.62
CA ALA A 45 -3.38 5.08 10.46
C ALA A 45 -3.97 4.63 9.10
N PHE A 46 -3.23 4.83 8.01
CA PHE A 46 -3.65 4.38 6.68
C PHE A 46 -3.61 2.85 6.53
N LEU A 47 -2.63 2.19 7.17
CA LEU A 47 -2.60 0.73 7.22
C LEU A 47 -3.83 0.18 7.94
N LEU A 48 -4.16 0.74 9.12
CA LEU A 48 -5.36 0.38 9.88
C LEU A 48 -6.64 0.58 9.05
N LEU A 49 -6.80 1.75 8.42
CA LEU A 49 -7.92 2.01 7.51
C LEU A 49 -8.01 0.96 6.40
N SER A 50 -6.89 0.68 5.73
CA SER A 50 -6.86 -0.33 4.65
C SER A 50 -7.24 -1.72 5.16
N THR A 51 -6.77 -2.12 6.34
CA THR A 51 -7.13 -3.42 6.92
C THR A 51 -8.61 -3.49 7.27
N SER A 52 -9.21 -2.41 7.81
CA SER A 52 -10.65 -2.35 8.07
C SER A 52 -11.47 -2.49 6.77
N VAL A 53 -11.07 -1.82 5.69
CA VAL A 53 -11.75 -1.94 4.38
C VAL A 53 -11.67 -3.39 3.86
N VAL A 54 -10.51 -4.04 3.96
CA VAL A 54 -10.35 -5.46 3.57
C VAL A 54 -11.27 -6.36 4.40
N THR A 55 -11.35 -6.14 5.72
CA THR A 55 -12.26 -6.89 6.60
C THR A 55 -13.73 -6.70 6.21
N PHE A 56 -14.17 -5.47 5.95
CA PHE A 56 -15.54 -5.20 5.50
C PHE A 56 -15.85 -5.87 4.15
N VAL A 57 -14.91 -5.81 3.20
CA VAL A 57 -15.04 -6.51 1.92
C VAL A 57 -15.14 -8.02 2.11
N HIS A 58 -14.32 -8.60 2.98
CA HIS A 58 -14.35 -10.02 3.29
C HIS A 58 -15.71 -10.43 3.88
N LEU A 59 -16.20 -9.70 4.89
CA LEU A 59 -17.50 -9.95 5.52
C LEU A 59 -18.65 -9.83 4.50
N ALA A 60 -18.69 -8.75 3.72
CA ALA A 60 -19.72 -8.54 2.69
C ALA A 60 -19.72 -9.68 1.65
N ASN A 61 -18.54 -10.18 1.28
CA ASN A 61 -18.39 -11.29 0.35
C ASN A 61 -18.89 -12.63 0.92
N GLN A 62 -18.77 -12.85 2.24
CA GLN A 62 -19.30 -14.04 2.91
C GLN A 62 -20.84 -13.96 3.01
N THR A 63 -21.38 -12.81 3.41
CA THR A 63 -22.82 -12.61 3.60
C THR A 63 -23.61 -12.72 2.28
N LEU A 64 -23.04 -12.25 1.18
CA LEU A 64 -23.75 -12.14 -0.10
C LEU A 64 -23.58 -13.36 -1.03
N GLY A 65 -22.91 -14.43 -0.58
CA GLY A 65 -22.74 -15.65 -1.39
C GLY A 65 -21.99 -15.42 -2.71
N ILE A 66 -21.09 -14.44 -2.75
CA ILE A 66 -20.51 -13.93 -4.00
C ILE A 66 -19.49 -14.90 -4.61
N GLU A 67 -19.46 -15.00 -5.94
CA GLU A 67 -18.48 -15.79 -6.67
C GLU A 67 -17.05 -15.36 -6.38
N GLN A 68 -16.13 -16.33 -6.29
CA GLN A 68 -14.74 -16.10 -5.91
C GLN A 68 -14.04 -15.02 -6.75
N ARG A 69 -14.38 -14.89 -8.04
CA ARG A 69 -13.78 -13.88 -8.92
C ARG A 69 -14.13 -12.46 -8.49
N VAL A 70 -15.38 -12.20 -8.16
CA VAL A 70 -15.84 -10.90 -7.69
C VAL A 70 -15.25 -10.62 -6.30
N LYS A 71 -15.09 -11.65 -5.47
CA LYS A 71 -14.38 -11.53 -4.18
C LYS A 71 -12.93 -11.06 -4.36
N ASP A 72 -12.18 -11.71 -5.23
CA ASP A 72 -10.78 -11.38 -5.52
C ASP A 72 -10.65 -9.95 -6.07
N GLY A 73 -11.55 -9.54 -6.96
CA GLY A 73 -11.57 -8.16 -7.46
C GLY A 73 -11.81 -7.14 -6.34
N ARG A 74 -12.78 -7.39 -5.44
CA ARG A 74 -13.13 -6.44 -4.39
C ARG A 74 -12.00 -6.31 -3.39
N MET A 75 -11.31 -7.42 -3.11
CA MET A 75 -10.11 -7.43 -2.30
C MET A 75 -8.98 -6.62 -2.95
N ALA A 76 -8.79 -6.73 -4.26
CA ALA A 76 -7.81 -5.93 -5.00
C ALA A 76 -8.13 -4.43 -4.95
N LEU A 77 -9.41 -4.05 -5.10
CA LEU A 77 -9.84 -2.65 -4.93
C LEU A 77 -9.55 -2.14 -3.52
N ALA A 78 -9.89 -2.91 -2.48
CA ALA A 78 -9.62 -2.56 -1.09
C ALA A 78 -8.12 -2.31 -0.84
N LEU A 79 -7.26 -3.21 -1.34
CA LEU A 79 -5.80 -3.08 -1.20
C LEU A 79 -5.23 -1.89 -1.99
N SER A 80 -5.87 -1.47 -3.08
CA SER A 80 -5.41 -0.32 -3.87
C SER A 80 -5.46 1.00 -3.08
N ILE A 81 -6.41 1.12 -2.13
CA ILE A 81 -6.60 2.33 -1.30
C ILE A 81 -5.37 2.60 -0.42
N TYR A 82 -4.69 1.55 0.04
CA TYR A 82 -3.46 1.69 0.83
C TYR A 82 -2.40 2.55 0.12
N HIS A 83 -2.32 2.48 -1.20
CA HIS A 83 -1.28 3.14 -1.98
C HIS A 83 -1.49 4.66 -2.15
N VAL A 84 -2.69 5.18 -1.86
CA VAL A 84 -2.98 6.63 -1.95
C VAL A 84 -2.08 7.44 -1.02
N ALA A 85 -1.90 6.99 0.23
CA ALA A 85 -1.10 7.73 1.20
C ALA A 85 0.41 7.76 0.89
N PRO A 86 1.06 6.63 0.53
CA PRO A 86 2.44 6.65 0.02
C PRO A 86 2.63 7.55 -1.20
N ILE A 87 1.71 7.52 -2.16
CA ILE A 87 1.73 8.39 -3.34
C ILE A 87 1.65 9.86 -2.93
N TRP A 88 0.66 10.22 -2.10
CA TRP A 88 0.50 11.59 -1.61
C TRP A 88 1.75 12.10 -0.89
N ARG A 89 2.36 11.28 -0.03
CA ARG A 89 3.59 11.66 0.67
C ARG A 89 4.78 11.83 -0.28
N ALA A 90 4.91 10.96 -1.28
CA ALA A 90 5.97 11.08 -2.26
C ALA A 90 5.83 12.37 -3.07
N ILE A 91 4.60 12.71 -3.48
CA ILE A 91 4.29 13.98 -4.14
C ILE A 91 4.64 15.15 -3.23
N ALA A 92 4.17 15.14 -1.97
CA ALA A 92 4.43 16.23 -1.02
C ALA A 92 5.93 16.47 -0.78
N ARG A 93 6.76 15.40 -0.76
CA ARG A 93 8.23 15.49 -0.65
C ARG A 93 8.85 16.14 -1.89
N ILE A 94 8.43 15.71 -3.08
CA ILE A 94 8.89 16.26 -4.36
C ILE A 94 8.52 17.74 -4.49
N THR A 95 7.26 18.09 -4.22
CA THR A 95 6.79 19.49 -4.27
C THR A 95 7.39 20.34 -3.15
N GLY A 96 7.83 19.72 -2.06
CA GLY A 96 8.55 20.34 -0.96
C GLY A 96 10.03 20.60 -1.24
N GLY A 97 10.52 20.32 -2.46
CA GLY A 97 11.88 20.61 -2.90
C GLY A 97 12.87 19.45 -2.73
N GLU A 98 12.42 18.25 -2.34
CA GLU A 98 13.29 17.08 -2.32
C GLU A 98 13.58 16.59 -3.75
N ALA A 99 14.84 16.23 -4.01
CA ALA A 99 15.23 15.71 -5.32
C ALA A 99 14.43 14.45 -5.66
N VAL A 100 13.78 14.45 -6.83
CA VAL A 100 12.99 13.30 -7.34
C VAL A 100 13.83 12.03 -7.36
N TRP A 101 15.07 12.17 -7.81
CA TRP A 101 16.06 11.11 -7.87
C TRP A 101 17.14 11.37 -6.82
N THR A 102 17.22 10.51 -5.81
CA THR A 102 18.34 10.50 -4.87
C THR A 102 19.27 9.35 -5.23
N LYS A 103 20.55 9.43 -4.84
CA LYS A 103 21.51 8.33 -5.01
C LYS A 103 21.19 7.11 -4.14
N GLU A 104 20.23 7.25 -3.22
CA GLU A 104 19.78 6.19 -2.34
C GLU A 104 18.71 5.34 -3.03
N MET A 105 18.79 4.01 -2.86
CA MET A 105 17.73 3.11 -3.30
C MET A 105 16.44 3.40 -2.50
N GLY A 106 15.53 4.18 -3.08
CA GLY A 106 14.27 4.54 -2.43
C GLY A 106 13.92 6.04 -2.42
N GLY A 107 14.59 6.87 -3.23
CA GLY A 107 14.22 8.28 -3.38
C GLY A 107 12.74 8.52 -3.71
N PRO A 108 12.22 9.75 -3.49
CA PRO A 108 10.81 10.08 -3.64
C PRO A 108 10.19 9.64 -4.97
N GLY A 109 10.93 9.75 -6.09
CA GLY A 109 10.49 9.33 -7.41
C GLY A 109 10.32 7.81 -7.56
N VAL A 110 11.24 7.01 -7.03
CA VAL A 110 11.13 5.54 -7.03
C VAL A 110 9.97 5.09 -6.15
N HIS A 111 9.80 5.72 -4.98
CA HIS A 111 8.68 5.45 -4.08
C HIS A 111 7.34 5.77 -4.76
N LEU A 112 7.24 6.92 -5.43
CA LEU A 112 6.05 7.32 -6.19
C LEU A 112 5.74 6.31 -7.32
N GLY A 113 6.73 6.01 -8.16
CA GLY A 113 6.56 5.13 -9.31
C GLY A 113 6.15 3.71 -8.92
N THR A 114 6.80 3.12 -7.91
CA THR A 114 6.47 1.77 -7.43
C THR A 114 5.04 1.69 -6.88
N HIS A 115 4.61 2.67 -6.07
CA HIS A 115 3.25 2.68 -5.55
C HIS A 115 2.19 2.95 -6.63
N LEU A 116 2.48 3.80 -7.63
CA LEU A 116 1.58 4.00 -8.77
C LEU A 116 1.41 2.72 -9.60
N VAL A 117 2.50 1.99 -9.88
CA VAL A 117 2.44 0.74 -10.64
C VAL A 117 1.61 -0.31 -9.88
N VAL A 118 1.86 -0.50 -8.59
CA VAL A 118 1.11 -1.50 -7.80
C VAL A 118 -0.37 -1.10 -7.67
N MET A 119 -0.66 0.18 -7.44
CA MET A 119 -2.04 0.70 -7.44
C MET A 119 -2.75 0.42 -8.76
N ALA A 120 -2.10 0.71 -9.90
CA ALA A 120 -2.68 0.48 -11.22
C ALA A 120 -2.97 -1.01 -11.49
N VAL A 121 -2.06 -1.92 -11.10
CA VAL A 121 -2.26 -3.36 -11.26
C VAL A 121 -3.41 -3.88 -10.37
N LEU A 122 -3.53 -3.38 -9.14
CA LEU A 122 -4.64 -3.72 -8.24
C LEU A 122 -5.98 -3.17 -8.75
N LEU A 123 -6.01 -1.92 -9.23
CA LEU A 123 -7.20 -1.32 -9.84
C LEU A 123 -7.64 -2.09 -11.07
N LYS A 124 -6.72 -2.44 -11.98
CA LYS A 124 -7.04 -3.25 -13.15
C LYS A 124 -7.64 -4.60 -12.75
N LYS A 125 -7.05 -5.30 -11.77
CA LYS A 125 -7.62 -6.56 -11.26
C LYS A 125 -9.00 -6.36 -10.64
N GLY A 126 -9.20 -5.25 -9.97
CA GLY A 126 -10.46 -4.85 -9.34
C GLY A 126 -11.55 -4.42 -10.32
N LEU A 127 -11.21 -3.93 -11.51
CA LEU A 127 -12.18 -3.46 -12.50
C LEU A 127 -12.58 -4.55 -13.51
N MET A 128 -11.73 -5.54 -13.75
CA MET A 128 -12.00 -6.66 -14.67
C MET A 128 -12.83 -7.79 -14.01
N MET A 129 -13.87 -7.43 -13.24
CA MET A 129 -14.71 -8.35 -12.45
C MET A 129 -15.79 -9.09 -13.25
N ASP A 130 -16.04 -8.66 -14.48
CA ASP A 130 -17.14 -8.99 -15.40
C ASP A 130 -17.07 -10.37 -16.04
#